data_AF-A0A6G7VHS7-F1
#
_entry.id   AF-A0A6G7VHS7-F1
#
_cell.length_a   1.000
_cell.length_b   1.000
_cell.length_c   1.000
_cell.angle_alpha   90.00
_cell.angle_beta   90.00
_cell.angle_gamma   90.00
#
_symmetry.space_group_name_H-M   'P 1'
#
loop_
_entity.id
_entity.type
_entity.pdbx_description
1 polymer ?
#
loop_
_entity_poly.entity_id
_entity_poly.type
_entity_poly.pdbx_seq_one_letter_code
_entity_poly.pdbx_strand_id
1 'polypeptide(L)'
;MTQLPASIDATQTMLGDVGYVAGRDLSTVVFLALKLGRPLFLEGEAGVGKTEIAKALAASLDRRLIRLQCYEGLDASSAVYEWNFAAQMVAIRTAEAQGGAERAALTRELFSEDYLISRPLLEAMRPQEGGAPILLIDELDRTDEPFEAFLLEALSDFAVTIPELGTITAPEPPIVILTSNRTREVHDALKRRCLYHWVDYPSFEREMEIVTARAPEAAETLSREVVAFVQKLRGEDLFKKPGVAETIDWAKCLVALDAVELSPAVIADTLGAILKYQDDIQKLQGSEAKRLLDAAKAEL
;
A
#
# COMPACT_ATOMS: atom_id res chain seq x y z
N MET A 1 0.40 -2.05 -24.71
CA MET A 1 1.39 -2.17 -23.63
C MET A 1 1.88 -0.78 -23.31
N THR A 2 1.49 -0.24 -22.16
CA THR A 2 1.95 1.06 -21.68
C THR A 2 3.46 0.96 -21.45
N GLN A 3 4.23 1.87 -22.05
CA GLN A 3 5.69 1.87 -21.92
C GLN A 3 6.08 2.39 -20.53
N LEU A 4 7.15 1.82 -19.97
CA LEU A 4 7.77 2.33 -18.75
C LEU A 4 8.28 3.76 -18.99
N PRO A 5 8.28 4.62 -17.95
CA PRO A 5 8.71 6.01 -18.08
C PRO A 5 10.18 6.11 -18.52
N ALA A 6 10.49 7.03 -19.43
CA ALA A 6 11.82 7.18 -20.01
C ALA A 6 12.78 8.05 -19.16
N SER A 7 12.26 8.78 -18.19
CA SER A 7 13.00 9.72 -17.34
C SER A 7 12.35 9.89 -15.97
N ILE A 8 13.07 10.50 -15.03
CA ILE A 8 12.55 10.84 -13.69
C ILE A 8 11.34 11.77 -13.80
N ASP A 9 11.43 12.79 -14.67
CA ASP A 9 10.36 13.76 -14.85
C ASP A 9 9.12 13.10 -15.48
N ALA A 10 9.31 12.17 -16.44
CA ALA A 10 8.22 11.37 -16.99
C ALA A 10 7.55 10.48 -15.93
N THR A 11 8.32 9.90 -15.00
CA THR A 11 7.75 9.15 -13.86
C THR A 11 6.90 10.05 -12.97
N GLN A 12 7.38 11.27 -12.68
CA GLN A 12 6.66 12.21 -11.84
C GLN A 12 5.35 12.66 -12.49
N THR A 13 5.37 13.00 -13.78
CA THR A 13 4.15 13.35 -14.54
C THR A 13 3.18 12.17 -14.60
N MET A 14 3.67 10.98 -14.93
CA MET A 14 2.85 9.77 -15.01
C MET A 14 2.11 9.49 -13.69
N LEU A 15 2.79 9.60 -12.54
CA LEU A 15 2.15 9.45 -11.23
C LEU A 15 1.18 10.60 -10.92
N GLY A 16 1.52 11.82 -11.33
CA GLY A 16 0.66 13.00 -11.17
C GLY A 16 -0.65 12.90 -11.94
N ASP A 17 -0.63 12.34 -13.16
CA ASP A 17 -1.81 12.16 -14.02
C ASP A 17 -2.89 11.27 -13.38
N VAL A 18 -2.49 10.37 -12.47
CA VAL A 18 -3.40 9.52 -11.67
C VAL A 18 -3.63 10.05 -10.26
N GLY A 19 -3.22 11.29 -9.97
CA GLY A 19 -3.43 11.96 -8.69
C GLY A 19 -2.48 11.51 -7.57
N TYR A 20 -1.29 11.01 -7.90
CA TYR A 20 -0.23 10.74 -6.93
C TYR A 20 0.91 11.77 -7.05
N VAL A 21 0.99 12.66 -6.06
CA VAL A 21 1.99 13.73 -6.03
C VAL A 21 3.29 13.20 -5.42
N ALA A 22 4.19 12.71 -6.28
CA ALA A 22 5.50 12.22 -5.88
C ALA A 22 6.54 13.35 -5.83
N GLY A 23 7.42 13.30 -4.82
CA GLY A 23 8.64 14.08 -4.83
C GLY A 23 9.63 13.62 -5.89
N ARG A 24 10.62 14.46 -6.20
CA ARG A 24 11.70 14.12 -7.14
C ARG A 24 12.52 12.93 -6.67
N ASP A 25 12.80 12.86 -5.38
CA ASP A 25 13.48 11.76 -4.70
C ASP A 25 12.74 10.43 -4.86
N LEU A 26 11.46 10.38 -4.51
CA LEU A 26 10.63 9.18 -4.70
C LEU A 26 10.53 8.81 -6.18
N SER A 27 10.28 9.79 -7.06
CA SER A 27 10.21 9.59 -8.52
C SER A 27 11.52 9.02 -9.09
N THR A 28 12.66 9.42 -8.52
CA THR A 28 13.98 8.91 -8.91
C THR A 28 14.11 7.44 -8.55
N VAL A 29 13.77 7.05 -7.32
CA VAL A 29 13.89 5.66 -6.88
C VAL A 29 12.89 4.76 -7.63
N VAL A 30 11.67 5.24 -7.89
CA VAL A 30 10.66 4.53 -8.70
C VAL A 30 11.16 4.33 -10.13
N PHE A 31 11.68 5.37 -10.77
CA PHE A 31 12.25 5.27 -12.11
C PHE A 31 13.37 4.23 -12.18
N LEU A 32 14.28 4.24 -11.21
CA LEU A 32 15.38 3.27 -11.12
C LEU A 32 14.87 1.86 -10.85
N ALA A 33 13.85 1.68 -10.01
CA ALA A 33 13.23 0.39 -9.73
C ALA A 33 12.63 -0.24 -11.00
N LEU A 34 11.86 0.56 -11.75
CA LEU A 34 11.25 0.14 -13.01
C LEU A 34 12.31 -0.16 -14.07
N LYS A 35 13.32 0.71 -14.21
CA LYS A 35 14.36 0.56 -15.24
C LYS A 35 15.31 -0.60 -14.98
N LEU A 36 15.61 -0.90 -13.71
CA LEU A 36 16.53 -1.97 -13.31
C LEU A 36 15.82 -3.28 -13.00
N GLY A 37 14.49 -3.31 -12.98
CA GLY A 37 13.71 -4.47 -12.55
C GLY A 37 13.97 -4.87 -11.10
N ARG A 38 14.24 -3.89 -10.22
CA ARG A 38 14.54 -4.14 -8.81
C ARG A 38 13.32 -3.83 -7.94
N PRO A 39 13.04 -4.63 -6.89
CA PRO A 39 12.00 -4.31 -5.91
C PRO A 39 12.23 -2.95 -5.24
N LEU A 40 11.15 -2.22 -4.98
CA LEU A 40 11.16 -0.97 -4.24
C LEU A 40 10.70 -1.21 -2.80
N PHE A 41 11.50 -0.82 -1.82
CA PHE A 41 11.14 -0.89 -0.41
C PHE A 41 10.93 0.51 0.17
N LEU A 42 9.70 0.76 0.61
CA LEU A 42 9.23 2.02 1.15
C LEU A 42 9.02 1.89 2.67
N GLU A 43 9.86 2.56 3.44
CA GLU A 43 9.68 2.72 4.89
C GLU A 43 9.24 4.16 5.19
N GLY A 44 8.50 4.37 6.27
CA GLY A 44 8.07 5.70 6.68
C GLY A 44 6.89 5.66 7.64
N GLU A 45 6.40 6.83 8.01
CA GLU A 45 5.28 6.96 8.95
C GLU A 45 3.94 6.48 8.35
N ALA A 46 2.97 6.17 9.21
CA ALA A 46 1.63 5.80 8.74
C ALA A 46 0.97 6.97 7.98
N GLY A 47 0.22 6.66 6.92
CA GLY A 47 -0.56 7.68 6.20
C GLY A 47 0.23 8.63 5.30
N VAL A 48 1.52 8.39 5.02
CA VAL A 48 2.35 9.20 4.09
C VAL A 48 2.26 8.75 2.62
N GLY A 49 1.40 7.79 2.29
CA GLY A 49 1.16 7.37 0.90
C GLY A 49 2.03 6.23 0.36
N LYS A 50 2.68 5.43 1.22
CA LYS A 50 3.50 4.27 0.83
C LYS A 50 2.72 3.19 0.07
N THR A 51 1.50 2.89 0.51
CA THR A 51 0.63 1.89 -0.15
C THR A 51 -0.01 2.47 -1.42
N GLU A 52 -0.27 3.77 -1.43
CA GLU A 52 -0.98 4.45 -2.53
C GLU A 52 -0.15 4.49 -3.82
N ILE A 53 1.18 4.51 -3.72
CA ILE A 53 2.06 4.47 -4.90
C ILE A 53 1.89 3.19 -5.73
N ALA A 54 1.62 2.04 -5.11
CA ALA A 54 1.42 0.79 -5.85
C ALA A 54 0.13 0.86 -6.68
N LYS A 55 -0.92 1.50 -6.13
CA LYS A 55 -2.16 1.78 -6.88
C LYS A 55 -1.91 2.77 -8.02
N ALA A 56 -1.14 3.83 -7.76
CA ALA A 56 -0.78 4.81 -8.78
C ALA A 56 0.02 4.18 -9.93
N LEU A 57 0.99 3.32 -9.63
CA LEU A 57 1.75 2.58 -10.63
C LEU A 57 0.88 1.61 -11.42
N ALA A 58 -0.02 0.88 -10.75
CA ALA A 58 -0.95 -0.04 -11.41
C ALA A 58 -1.88 0.70 -12.39
N ALA A 59 -2.46 1.82 -11.96
CA ALA A 59 -3.31 2.66 -12.80
C ALA A 59 -2.53 3.29 -13.96
N SER A 60 -1.32 3.81 -13.70
CA SER A 60 -0.49 4.48 -14.70
C SER A 60 0.03 3.54 -15.79
N LEU A 61 0.41 2.32 -15.41
CA LEU A 61 1.00 1.34 -16.31
C LEU A 61 -0.04 0.38 -16.92
N ASP A 62 -1.31 0.53 -16.55
CA ASP A 62 -2.41 -0.37 -16.90
C ASP A 62 -2.07 -1.83 -16.57
N ARG A 63 -1.64 -2.06 -15.33
CA ARG A 63 -1.24 -3.38 -14.81
C ARG A 63 -2.13 -3.78 -13.65
N ARG A 64 -2.39 -5.08 -13.54
CA ARG A 64 -3.11 -5.63 -12.40
C ARG A 64 -2.33 -5.37 -11.10
N LEU A 65 -3.01 -4.85 -10.08
CA LEU A 65 -2.49 -4.76 -8.72
C LEU A 65 -2.84 -6.03 -7.95
N ILE A 66 -1.83 -6.70 -7.43
CA ILE A 66 -1.97 -7.85 -6.53
C ILE A 66 -1.41 -7.45 -5.18
N ARG A 67 -2.20 -7.58 -4.13
CA ARG A 67 -1.81 -7.20 -2.77
C ARG A 67 -1.65 -8.44 -1.90
N LEU A 68 -0.45 -8.59 -1.34
CA LEU A 68 -0.17 -9.46 -0.22
C LEU A 68 -0.12 -8.60 1.05
N GLN A 69 -1.13 -8.73 1.91
CA GLN A 69 -1.15 -8.07 3.20
C GLN A 69 -0.35 -8.90 4.21
N CYS A 70 0.65 -8.29 4.84
CA CYS A 70 1.43 -8.91 5.90
C CYS A 70 0.77 -8.67 7.26
N TYR A 71 0.79 -9.72 8.08
CA TYR A 71 0.28 -9.74 9.46
C TYR A 71 0.96 -10.89 10.22
N GLU A 72 0.82 -10.89 11.55
CA GLU A 72 1.45 -11.88 12.43
C GLU A 72 0.85 -13.27 12.18
N GLY A 73 1.69 -14.30 12.04
CA GLY A 73 1.25 -15.66 11.72
C GLY A 73 0.85 -15.88 10.25
N LEU A 74 1.14 -14.94 9.34
CA LEU A 74 1.03 -15.18 7.90
C LEU A 74 2.00 -16.29 7.48
N ASP A 75 1.48 -17.29 6.77
CA ASP A 75 2.24 -18.46 6.33
C ASP A 75 2.30 -18.60 4.80
N ALA A 76 3.09 -19.58 4.34
CA ALA A 76 3.25 -19.85 2.92
C ALA A 76 1.94 -20.30 2.24
N SER A 77 1.04 -20.99 2.96
CA SER A 77 -0.24 -21.40 2.38
C SER A 77 -1.11 -20.17 2.05
N SER A 78 -1.26 -19.27 3.01
CA SER A 78 -2.05 -18.04 2.86
C SER A 78 -1.47 -17.07 1.82
N ALA A 79 -0.16 -17.15 1.57
CA ALA A 79 0.54 -16.32 0.60
C ALA A 79 0.61 -16.92 -0.82
N VAL A 80 0.76 -18.25 -0.94
CA VAL A 80 0.95 -18.95 -2.24
C VAL A 80 -0.31 -19.64 -2.71
N TYR A 81 -0.85 -20.61 -1.95
CA TYR A 81 -2.02 -21.37 -2.38
C TYR A 81 -2.70 -22.14 -1.25
N GLU A 82 -3.96 -22.47 -1.48
CA GLU A 82 -4.72 -23.44 -0.70
C GLU A 82 -5.44 -24.43 -1.61
N TRP A 83 -5.57 -25.67 -1.17
CA TRP A 83 -6.42 -26.65 -1.83
C TRP A 83 -7.88 -26.49 -1.38
N ASN A 84 -8.81 -26.44 -2.33
CA ASN A 84 -10.24 -26.46 -2.05
C ASN A 84 -10.69 -27.87 -1.66
N PHE A 85 -10.40 -28.27 -0.43
CA PHE A 85 -10.74 -29.60 0.08
C PHE A 85 -12.24 -29.89 0.02
N ALA A 86 -13.10 -28.89 0.21
CA ALA A 86 -14.54 -29.08 0.12
C ALA A 86 -14.97 -29.50 -1.30
N ALA A 87 -14.46 -28.82 -2.33
CA ALA A 87 -14.73 -29.17 -3.73
C ALA A 87 -14.11 -30.52 -4.11
N GLN A 88 -12.89 -30.81 -3.64
CA GLN A 88 -12.25 -32.12 -3.82
C GLN A 88 -13.10 -33.26 -3.22
N MET A 89 -13.65 -33.07 -2.01
CA MET A 89 -14.50 -34.07 -1.37
C MET A 89 -15.82 -34.30 -2.12
N VAL A 90 -16.41 -33.26 -2.71
CA VAL A 90 -17.60 -33.39 -3.56
C VAL A 90 -17.27 -34.19 -4.83
N ALA A 91 -16.12 -33.92 -5.45
CA ALA A 91 -15.65 -34.64 -6.63
C ALA A 91 -15.42 -36.13 -6.33
N ILE A 92 -14.75 -36.45 -5.22
CA ILE A 92 -14.54 -37.83 -4.76
C ILE A 92 -15.88 -38.57 -4.61
N ARG A 93 -16.84 -37.98 -3.86
CA ARG A 93 -18.15 -38.62 -3.64
C ARG A 93 -18.94 -38.83 -4.93
N THR A 94 -18.84 -37.91 -5.87
CA THR A 94 -19.52 -38.01 -7.17
C THR A 94 -18.91 -39.13 -8.01
N ALA A 95 -17.59 -39.23 -8.05
CA ALA A 95 -16.88 -40.31 -8.76
C ALA A 95 -17.15 -41.70 -8.14
N GLU A 96 -17.23 -41.80 -6.80
CA GLU A 96 -17.62 -43.03 -6.10
C GLU A 96 -19.06 -43.46 -6.44
N ALA A 97 -20.00 -42.52 -6.47
CA ALA A 97 -21.40 -42.79 -6.81
C ALA A 97 -21.60 -43.27 -8.26
N GLN A 98 -20.72 -42.86 -9.19
CA GLN A 98 -20.77 -43.23 -10.60
C GLN A 98 -20.08 -44.56 -10.94
N GLY A 99 -19.56 -45.29 -9.94
CA GLY A 99 -18.99 -46.63 -10.14
C GLY A 99 -17.50 -46.65 -10.49
N GLY A 100 -16.76 -45.57 -10.20
CA GLY A 100 -15.31 -45.59 -10.02
C GLY A 100 -14.50 -44.97 -11.15
N ALA A 101 -13.82 -43.87 -10.84
CA ALA A 101 -12.61 -43.46 -11.55
C ALA A 101 -11.41 -44.27 -11.05
N GLU A 102 -10.44 -44.57 -11.93
CA GLU A 102 -9.17 -45.17 -11.53
C GLU A 102 -8.49 -44.26 -10.48
N ARG A 103 -8.06 -44.82 -9.35
CA ARG A 103 -7.51 -44.04 -8.21
C ARG A 103 -6.42 -43.06 -8.64
N ALA A 104 -5.55 -43.48 -9.55
CA ALA A 104 -4.46 -42.64 -10.07
C ALA A 104 -4.94 -41.49 -10.97
N ALA A 105 -6.05 -41.67 -11.70
CA ALA A 105 -6.66 -40.63 -12.50
C ALA A 105 -7.37 -39.61 -11.59
N LEU A 106 -8.13 -40.10 -10.61
CA LEU A 106 -8.82 -39.26 -9.63
C LEU A 106 -7.85 -38.42 -8.80
N THR A 107 -6.72 -38.99 -8.34
CA THR A 107 -5.70 -38.20 -7.62
C THR A 107 -5.13 -37.06 -8.47
N ARG A 108 -4.83 -37.30 -9.75
CA ARG A 108 -4.33 -36.24 -10.64
C ARG A 108 -5.37 -35.15 -10.89
N GLU A 109 -6.63 -35.53 -11.02
CA GLU A 109 -7.75 -34.59 -11.17
C GLU A 109 -7.92 -33.72 -9.92
N LEU A 110 -7.85 -34.31 -8.73
CA LEU A 110 -8.02 -33.57 -7.47
C LEU A 110 -6.89 -32.58 -7.19
N PHE A 111 -5.65 -32.91 -7.56
CA PHE A 111 -4.49 -32.02 -7.44
C PHE A 111 -4.21 -31.31 -8.77
N SER A 112 -5.21 -30.64 -9.31
CA SER A 112 -5.15 -29.84 -10.54
C SER A 112 -5.53 -28.39 -10.27
N GLU A 113 -5.31 -27.49 -11.24
CA GLU A 113 -5.64 -26.08 -11.07
C GLU A 113 -7.11 -25.81 -10.74
N ASP A 114 -8.03 -26.73 -11.07
CA ASP A 114 -9.48 -26.60 -10.83
C ASP A 114 -9.83 -26.55 -9.33
N TYR A 115 -8.99 -27.14 -8.48
CA TYR A 115 -9.17 -27.14 -7.02
C TYR A 115 -8.17 -26.24 -6.30
N LEU A 116 -7.28 -25.58 -7.03
CA LEU A 116 -6.23 -24.74 -6.47
C LEU A 116 -6.73 -23.30 -6.28
N ILE A 117 -6.89 -22.89 -5.02
CA ILE A 117 -7.15 -21.50 -4.67
C ILE A 117 -5.82 -20.77 -4.72
N SER A 118 -5.65 -19.94 -5.75
CA SER A 118 -4.47 -19.09 -5.86
C SER A 118 -4.50 -17.98 -4.81
N ARG A 119 -3.34 -17.73 -4.19
CA ARG A 119 -3.13 -16.61 -3.27
C ARG A 119 -2.16 -15.59 -3.89
N PRO A 120 -1.98 -14.39 -3.29
CA PRO A 120 -1.33 -13.27 -3.96
C PRO A 120 0.04 -13.56 -4.58
N LEU A 121 0.92 -14.34 -3.94
CA LEU A 121 2.23 -14.66 -4.52
C LEU A 121 2.10 -15.55 -5.75
N LEU A 122 1.29 -16.61 -5.70
CA LEU A 122 1.08 -17.46 -6.88
C LEU A 122 0.42 -16.69 -8.02
N GLU A 123 -0.58 -15.85 -7.70
CA GLU A 123 -1.20 -14.98 -8.70
C GLU A 123 -0.16 -14.08 -9.38
N ALA A 124 0.77 -13.50 -8.62
CA ALA A 124 1.82 -12.65 -9.17
C ALA A 124 2.85 -13.40 -10.03
N MET A 125 3.03 -14.71 -9.81
CA MET A 125 3.90 -15.55 -10.63
C MET A 125 3.21 -16.10 -11.89
N ARG A 126 1.91 -15.92 -12.04
CA ARG A 126 1.16 -16.37 -13.22
C ARG A 126 1.12 -15.30 -14.31
N PRO A 127 1.04 -15.70 -15.60
CA PRO A 127 0.83 -14.75 -16.69
C PRO A 127 -0.40 -13.88 -16.45
N GLN A 128 -0.27 -12.58 -16.63
CA GLN A 128 -1.37 -11.62 -16.48
C GLN A 128 -1.66 -10.93 -17.82
N GLU A 129 -2.93 -10.60 -18.04
CA GLU A 129 -3.31 -9.71 -19.12
C GLU A 129 -2.69 -8.32 -18.88
N GLY A 130 -2.09 -7.73 -19.93
CA GLY A 130 -1.35 -6.47 -19.82
C GLY A 130 0.13 -6.61 -19.47
N GLY A 131 0.59 -7.81 -19.08
CA GLY A 131 1.98 -8.14 -18.75
C GLY A 131 2.22 -8.22 -17.23
N ALA A 132 3.48 -8.25 -16.76
CA ALA A 132 3.83 -8.35 -15.34
C ALA A 132 2.99 -7.43 -14.43
N PRO A 133 2.40 -7.96 -13.33
CA PRO A 133 1.57 -7.19 -12.41
C PRO A 133 2.40 -6.30 -11.48
N ILE A 134 1.72 -5.38 -10.78
CA ILE A 134 2.25 -4.72 -9.60
C ILE A 134 1.99 -5.64 -8.40
N LEU A 135 3.03 -6.15 -7.75
CA LEU A 135 2.95 -6.92 -6.51
C LEU A 135 3.24 -5.99 -5.32
N LEU A 136 2.19 -5.66 -4.57
CA LEU A 136 2.30 -4.91 -3.33
C LEU A 136 2.38 -5.88 -2.14
N ILE A 137 3.48 -5.81 -1.40
CA ILE A 137 3.71 -6.52 -0.14
C ILE A 137 3.62 -5.48 0.97
N ASP A 138 2.46 -5.42 1.63
CA ASP A 138 2.09 -4.30 2.49
C ASP A 138 2.29 -4.65 3.97
N GLU A 139 2.89 -3.73 4.74
CA GLU A 139 3.17 -3.88 6.18
C GLU A 139 4.05 -5.10 6.52
N LEU A 140 5.15 -5.30 5.77
CA LEU A 140 6.09 -6.41 5.95
C LEU A 140 6.68 -6.50 7.36
N ASP A 141 6.75 -5.38 8.07
CA ASP A 141 7.12 -5.28 9.48
C ASP A 141 6.13 -5.97 10.44
N ARG A 142 5.05 -6.58 9.95
CA ARG A 142 4.11 -7.38 10.76
C ARG A 142 4.23 -8.88 10.63
N THR A 143 5.05 -9.41 9.73
CA THR A 143 5.26 -10.87 9.61
C THR A 143 6.30 -11.39 10.59
N ASP A 144 6.54 -12.70 10.59
CA ASP A 144 7.64 -13.33 11.33
C ASP A 144 8.87 -13.56 10.43
N GLU A 145 10.04 -13.74 11.02
CA GLU A 145 11.30 -13.98 10.28
C GLU A 145 11.24 -15.17 9.29
N PRO A 146 10.59 -16.31 9.61
CA PRO A 146 10.49 -17.42 8.65
C PRO A 146 9.75 -17.03 7.37
N PHE A 147 8.73 -16.18 7.47
CA PHE A 147 7.99 -15.70 6.32
C PHE A 147 8.84 -14.75 5.46
N GLU A 148 9.63 -13.88 6.09
CA GLU A 148 10.57 -13.02 5.37
C GLU A 148 11.63 -13.81 4.58
N ALA A 149 12.16 -14.87 5.18
CA ALA A 149 13.12 -15.75 4.50
C ALA A 149 12.49 -16.46 3.30
N PHE A 150 11.25 -16.95 3.45
CA PHE A 150 10.48 -17.52 2.35
C PHE A 150 10.22 -16.49 1.24
N LEU A 151 9.81 -15.27 1.61
CA LEU A 151 9.57 -14.21 0.65
C LEU A 151 10.85 -13.83 -0.12
N LEU A 152 11.99 -13.80 0.57
CA LEU A 152 13.29 -13.55 -0.05
C LEU A 152 13.60 -14.56 -1.15
N GLU A 153 13.34 -15.84 -0.90
CA GLU A 153 13.48 -16.91 -1.90
C GLU A 153 12.56 -16.66 -3.10
N ALA A 154 11.26 -16.44 -2.84
CA ALA A 154 10.27 -16.21 -3.90
C ALA A 154 10.60 -14.98 -4.77
N LEU A 155 11.10 -13.90 -4.18
CA LEU A 155 11.48 -12.67 -4.90
C LEU A 155 12.84 -12.75 -5.60
N SER A 156 13.65 -13.77 -5.31
CA SER A 156 14.95 -13.94 -5.96
C SER A 156 14.82 -14.50 -7.36
N ASP A 157 14.01 -15.55 -7.50
CA ASP A 157 13.79 -16.25 -8.77
C ASP A 157 12.44 -15.92 -9.40
N PHE A 158 11.64 -15.06 -8.75
CA PHE A 158 10.25 -14.77 -9.11
C PHE A 158 9.47 -16.06 -9.37
N ALA A 159 9.58 -16.98 -8.42
CA ALA A 159 9.03 -18.33 -8.52
C ALA A 159 8.49 -18.81 -7.18
N VAL A 160 7.48 -19.67 -7.25
CA VAL A 160 6.92 -20.38 -6.09
C VAL A 160 6.81 -21.87 -6.41
N THR A 161 7.02 -22.73 -5.43
CA THR A 161 6.92 -24.18 -5.62
C THR A 161 5.69 -24.74 -4.91
N ILE A 162 4.88 -25.47 -5.67
CA ILE A 162 3.73 -26.22 -5.17
C ILE A 162 4.15 -27.69 -5.23
N PRO A 163 4.21 -28.44 -4.11
CA PRO A 163 4.66 -29.82 -4.09
C PRO A 163 4.00 -30.72 -5.15
N GLU A 164 2.70 -30.55 -5.39
CA GLU A 164 1.95 -31.37 -6.34
C GLU A 164 2.05 -30.89 -7.80
N LEU A 165 2.34 -29.60 -8.05
CA LEU A 165 2.35 -29.00 -9.40
C LEU A 165 3.76 -28.62 -9.89
N GLY A 166 4.76 -28.68 -9.01
CA GLY A 166 6.12 -28.22 -9.29
C GLY A 166 6.32 -26.72 -9.11
N THR A 167 7.41 -26.22 -9.67
CA THR A 167 7.79 -24.80 -9.60
C THR A 167 7.10 -23.99 -10.69
N ILE A 168 6.50 -22.88 -10.28
CA ILE A 168 5.82 -21.91 -11.15
C ILE A 168 6.63 -20.63 -11.10
N THR A 169 7.19 -20.26 -12.26
CA THR A 169 8.04 -19.08 -12.42
C THR A 169 7.31 -18.02 -13.24
N ALA A 170 7.42 -16.76 -12.82
CA ALA A 170 6.86 -15.64 -13.55
C ALA A 170 7.52 -15.54 -14.94
N PRO A 171 6.74 -15.44 -16.04
CA PRO A 171 7.31 -15.27 -17.37
C PRO A 171 8.00 -13.90 -17.52
N GLU A 172 7.49 -12.89 -16.82
CA GLU A 172 8.07 -11.55 -16.66
C GLU A 172 8.01 -11.22 -15.16
N PRO A 173 9.12 -10.79 -14.53
CA PRO A 173 9.11 -10.44 -13.11
C PRO A 173 8.08 -9.38 -12.76
N PRO A 174 7.26 -9.57 -11.70
CA PRO A 174 6.36 -8.53 -11.22
C PRO A 174 7.12 -7.27 -10.77
N ILE A 175 6.47 -6.12 -10.88
CA ILE A 175 6.97 -4.87 -10.29
C ILE A 175 6.63 -4.92 -8.80
N VAL A 176 7.63 -5.11 -7.96
CA VAL A 176 7.45 -5.36 -6.52
C VAL A 176 7.59 -4.07 -5.72
N ILE A 177 6.57 -3.75 -4.92
CA ILE A 177 6.56 -2.67 -3.93
C ILE A 177 6.39 -3.29 -2.55
N LEU A 178 7.37 -3.10 -1.67
CA LEU A 178 7.30 -3.50 -0.27
C LEU A 178 7.08 -2.25 0.59
N THR A 179 6.20 -2.33 1.58
CA THR A 179 5.98 -1.23 2.53
C THR A 179 6.22 -1.69 3.96
N SER A 180 6.64 -0.76 4.82
CA SER A 180 6.78 -0.98 6.26
C SER A 180 6.51 0.32 7.01
N ASN A 181 5.82 0.21 8.15
CA ASN A 181 5.61 1.31 9.09
C ASN A 181 6.70 1.37 10.17
N ARG A 182 7.75 0.53 10.05
CA ARG A 182 8.86 0.39 10.98
C ARG A 182 8.41 0.03 12.41
N THR A 183 7.34 -0.75 12.58
CA THR A 183 6.94 -1.28 13.89
C THR A 183 7.94 -2.29 14.43
N ARG A 184 8.65 -2.99 13.53
CA ARG A 184 9.85 -3.78 13.81
C ARG A 184 10.85 -3.61 12.68
N GLU A 185 12.07 -4.05 12.91
CA GLU A 185 13.09 -4.08 11.88
C GLU A 185 12.89 -5.26 10.93
N VAL A 186 12.75 -4.97 9.63
CA VAL A 186 12.75 -5.97 8.56
C VAL A 186 14.17 -6.50 8.36
N HIS A 187 14.30 -7.79 8.06
CA HIS A 187 15.57 -8.48 7.89
C HIS A 187 16.44 -7.83 6.81
N ASP A 188 17.71 -7.60 7.14
CA ASP A 188 18.65 -6.83 6.30
C ASP A 188 18.87 -7.46 4.91
N ALA A 189 18.76 -8.78 4.81
CA ALA A 189 18.83 -9.50 3.54
C ALA A 189 17.78 -9.02 2.51
N LEU A 190 16.55 -8.72 2.95
CA LEU A 190 15.50 -8.18 2.07
C LEU A 190 15.82 -6.74 1.68
N LYS A 191 16.25 -5.90 2.64
CA LYS A 191 16.63 -4.50 2.40
C LYS A 191 17.70 -4.38 1.33
N ARG A 192 18.75 -5.22 1.41
CA ARG A 192 19.88 -5.21 0.45
C ARG A 192 19.49 -5.60 -0.97
N ARG A 193 18.41 -6.37 -1.17
CA ARG A 193 17.93 -6.75 -2.51
C ARG A 193 17.00 -5.71 -3.12
N CYS A 194 16.50 -4.77 -2.35
CA CYS A 194 15.61 -3.70 -2.81
C CYS A 194 16.35 -2.39 -3.09
N LEU A 195 15.72 -1.51 -3.86
CA LEU A 195 15.99 -0.06 -3.78
C LEU A 195 15.20 0.49 -2.59
N TYR A 196 15.88 1.20 -1.71
CA TYR A 196 15.30 1.73 -0.49
C TYR A 196 14.91 3.20 -0.64
N HIS A 197 13.76 3.58 -0.10
CA HIS A 197 13.37 4.97 0.06
C HIS A 197 12.58 5.18 1.35
N TRP A 198 12.96 6.20 2.10
CA TRP A 198 12.22 6.69 3.25
C TRP A 198 11.19 7.71 2.81
N VAL A 199 9.91 7.44 3.03
CA VAL A 199 8.80 8.35 2.76
C VAL A 199 8.49 9.13 4.03
N ASP A 200 8.91 10.39 4.06
CA ASP A 200 8.63 11.31 5.15
C ASP A 200 7.31 12.08 4.91
N TYR A 201 6.89 12.87 5.90
CA TYR A 201 5.83 13.84 5.71
C TYR A 201 6.21 14.84 4.61
N PRO A 202 5.26 15.21 3.73
CA PRO A 202 5.51 16.18 2.66
C PRO A 202 5.79 17.59 3.18
N SER A 203 6.43 18.42 2.36
CA SER A 203 6.49 19.88 2.60
C SER A 203 5.09 20.49 2.49
N PHE A 204 4.93 21.72 2.99
CA PHE A 204 3.67 22.48 2.85
C PHE A 204 3.17 22.53 1.40
N GLU A 205 4.04 22.88 0.45
CA GLU A 205 3.66 22.99 -0.95
C GLU A 205 3.20 21.64 -1.52
N ARG A 206 3.93 20.56 -1.20
CA ARG A 206 3.57 19.23 -1.67
C ARG A 206 2.30 18.70 -1.03
N GLU A 207 2.09 18.97 0.26
CA GLU A 207 0.86 18.56 0.94
C GLU A 207 -0.36 19.33 0.40
N MET A 208 -0.19 20.61 0.06
CA MET A 208 -1.19 21.40 -0.65
C MET A 208 -1.54 20.78 -2.00
N GLU A 209 -0.55 20.43 -2.82
CA GLU A 209 -0.78 19.74 -4.10
C GLU A 209 -1.56 18.43 -3.91
N ILE A 210 -1.23 17.65 -2.86
CA ILE A 210 -1.93 16.41 -2.52
C ILE A 210 -3.39 16.67 -2.15
N VAL A 211 -3.65 17.65 -1.27
CA VAL A 211 -5.01 18.00 -0.85
C VAL A 211 -5.82 18.50 -2.05
N THR A 212 -5.27 19.36 -2.90
CA THR A 212 -5.95 19.83 -4.12
C THR A 212 -6.28 18.69 -5.07
N ALA A 213 -5.39 17.70 -5.22
CA ALA A 213 -5.64 16.54 -6.08
C ALA A 213 -6.70 15.58 -5.51
N ARG A 214 -6.83 15.48 -4.17
CA ARG A 214 -7.66 14.45 -3.51
C ARG A 214 -8.94 14.97 -2.85
N ALA A 215 -9.04 16.28 -2.65
CA ALA A 215 -10.20 17.01 -2.16
C ALA A 215 -10.36 18.32 -2.97
N PRO A 216 -10.56 18.26 -4.30
CA PRO A 216 -10.66 19.44 -5.17
C PRO A 216 -11.85 20.34 -4.85
N GLU A 217 -12.83 19.85 -4.10
CA GLU A 217 -14.00 20.61 -3.64
C GLU A 217 -13.68 21.58 -2.49
N ALA A 218 -12.54 21.40 -1.82
CA ALA A 218 -12.12 22.29 -0.74
C ALA A 218 -11.64 23.64 -1.30
N ALA A 219 -12.14 24.74 -0.73
CA ALA A 219 -11.68 26.07 -1.08
C ALA A 219 -10.17 26.22 -0.78
N GLU A 220 -9.43 26.94 -1.63
CA GLU A 220 -7.98 27.11 -1.49
C GLU A 220 -7.57 27.64 -0.10
N THR A 221 -8.33 28.61 0.42
CA THR A 221 -8.13 29.15 1.78
C THR A 221 -8.27 28.07 2.84
N LEU A 222 -9.32 27.25 2.77
CA LEU A 222 -9.55 26.14 3.69
C LEU A 222 -8.40 25.12 3.60
N SER A 223 -8.00 24.71 2.39
CA SER A 223 -6.91 23.77 2.19
C SER A 223 -5.60 24.28 2.80
N ARG A 224 -5.26 25.56 2.60
CA ARG A 224 -4.07 26.20 3.19
C ARG A 224 -4.10 26.15 4.71
N GLU A 225 -5.23 26.52 5.31
CA GLU A 225 -5.40 26.52 6.76
C GLU A 225 -5.33 25.10 7.35
N VAL A 226 -5.95 24.11 6.67
CA VAL A 226 -5.90 22.70 7.05
C VAL A 226 -4.47 22.17 7.03
N VAL A 227 -3.74 22.35 5.93
CA VAL A 227 -2.36 21.88 5.83
C VAL A 227 -1.47 22.56 6.86
N ALA A 228 -1.58 23.89 7.01
CA ALA A 228 -0.79 24.63 8.00
C ALA A 228 -1.07 24.13 9.43
N PHE A 229 -2.34 23.94 9.77
CA PHE A 229 -2.74 23.44 11.08
C PHE A 229 -2.20 22.03 11.34
N VAL A 230 -2.35 21.10 10.39
CA VAL A 230 -1.86 19.73 10.54
C VAL A 230 -0.33 19.68 10.67
N GLN A 231 0.41 20.49 9.90
CA GLN A 231 1.87 20.53 10.02
C GLN A 231 2.33 21.05 11.37
N LYS A 232 1.68 22.10 11.91
CA LYS A 232 1.94 22.55 13.28
C LYS A 232 1.62 21.43 14.28
N LEU A 233 0.51 20.74 14.09
CA LEU A 233 0.08 19.66 14.95
C LEU A 233 1.07 18.49 14.99
N ARG A 234 1.74 18.16 13.87
CA ARG A 234 2.83 17.14 13.84
C ARG A 234 4.07 17.54 14.66
N GLY A 235 4.22 18.83 14.98
CA GLY A 235 5.27 19.36 15.86
C GLY A 235 4.98 19.22 17.35
N GLU A 236 3.73 18.94 17.72
CA GLU A 236 3.33 18.76 19.12
C GLU A 236 3.66 17.35 19.65
N ASP A 237 3.68 17.22 20.97
CA ASP A 237 3.92 15.94 21.67
C ASP A 237 2.65 15.08 21.68
N LEU A 238 2.36 14.49 20.53
CA LEU A 238 1.24 13.56 20.31
C LEU A 238 1.70 12.12 20.41
N PHE A 239 0.83 11.25 20.92
CA PHE A 239 1.06 9.82 20.88
C PHE A 239 1.14 9.30 19.44
N LYS A 240 0.20 9.76 18.58
CA LYS A 240 0.24 9.44 17.14
C LYS A 240 0.00 10.69 16.31
N LYS A 241 1.00 11.04 15.51
CA LYS A 241 0.94 12.17 14.60
C LYS A 241 0.01 11.87 13.42
N PRO A 242 -0.81 12.85 12.97
CA PRO A 242 -1.66 12.67 11.80
C PRO A 242 -0.82 12.55 10.52
N GLY A 243 -1.15 11.57 9.68
CA GLY A 243 -0.61 11.38 8.34
C GLY A 243 -1.21 12.36 7.32
N VAL A 244 -0.84 12.18 6.06
CA VAL A 244 -1.44 12.91 4.93
C VAL A 244 -2.86 12.40 4.67
N ALA A 245 -3.10 11.11 4.91
CA ALA A 245 -4.44 10.52 4.85
C ALA A 245 -5.42 11.27 5.77
N GLU A 246 -5.03 11.52 7.02
CA GLU A 246 -5.83 12.31 7.96
C GLU A 246 -6.04 13.76 7.51
N THR A 247 -5.05 14.40 6.86
CA THR A 247 -5.21 15.74 6.27
C THR A 247 -6.30 15.75 5.19
N ILE A 248 -6.27 14.78 4.27
CA ILE A 248 -7.24 14.66 3.17
C ILE A 248 -8.64 14.37 3.73
N ASP A 249 -8.75 13.43 4.66
CA ASP A 249 -10.02 13.06 5.27
C ASP A 249 -10.63 14.23 6.04
N TRP A 250 -9.82 15.01 6.76
CA TRP A 250 -10.28 16.20 7.46
C TRP A 250 -10.75 17.30 6.50
N ALA A 251 -10.02 17.55 5.42
CA ALA A 251 -10.46 18.48 4.37
C ALA A 251 -11.84 18.08 3.82
N LYS A 252 -12.07 16.79 3.55
CA LYS A 252 -13.38 16.28 3.11
C LYS A 252 -14.47 16.43 4.17
N CYS A 253 -14.16 16.18 5.44
CA CYS A 253 -15.09 16.41 6.54
C CYS A 253 -15.51 17.89 6.61
N LEU A 254 -14.57 18.81 6.45
CA LEU A 254 -14.83 20.25 6.49
C LEU A 254 -15.68 20.70 5.29
N VAL A 255 -15.40 20.18 4.09
CA VAL A 255 -16.26 20.39 2.91
C VAL A 255 -17.68 19.89 3.17
N ALA A 256 -17.84 18.70 3.76
CA ALA A 256 -19.16 18.15 4.08
C ALA A 256 -19.92 18.94 5.16
N LEU A 257 -19.24 19.79 5.93
CA LEU A 257 -19.82 20.72 6.90
C LEU A 257 -20.03 22.13 6.33
N ASP A 258 -19.84 22.31 5.02
CA ASP A 258 -19.89 23.62 4.35
C ASP A 258 -18.93 24.66 4.99
N ALA A 259 -17.84 24.20 5.60
CA ALA A 259 -16.85 25.08 6.19
C ALA A 259 -16.00 25.71 5.08
N VAL A 260 -15.84 27.04 5.13
CA VAL A 260 -15.04 27.81 4.17
C VAL A 260 -13.68 28.24 4.73
N GLU A 261 -13.54 28.23 6.05
CA GLU A 261 -12.32 28.52 6.81
C GLU A 261 -12.33 27.76 8.14
N LEU A 262 -11.15 27.60 8.74
CA LEU A 262 -10.99 27.06 10.08
C LEU A 262 -11.32 28.11 11.15
N SER A 263 -12.16 27.69 12.08
CA SER A 263 -12.44 28.40 13.33
C SER A 263 -12.17 27.49 14.53
N PRO A 264 -11.89 28.03 15.73
CA PRO A 264 -11.67 27.21 16.93
C PRO A 264 -12.83 26.25 17.24
N ALA A 265 -14.08 26.65 16.97
CA ALA A 265 -15.25 25.81 17.17
C ALA A 265 -15.27 24.63 16.19
N VAL A 266 -15.08 24.91 14.89
CA VAL A 266 -15.05 23.87 13.84
C VAL A 266 -13.90 22.88 14.09
N ILE A 267 -12.73 23.36 14.50
CA ILE A 267 -11.61 22.48 14.86
C ILE A 267 -12.03 21.57 16.02
N ALA A 268 -12.51 22.14 17.13
CA ALA A 268 -12.91 21.36 18.31
C ALA A 268 -13.95 20.28 17.99
N ASP A 269 -14.94 20.61 17.15
CA ASP A 269 -16.00 19.69 16.73
C ASP A 269 -15.51 18.59 15.78
N THR A 270 -14.36 18.79 15.12
CA THR A 270 -13.83 17.88 14.09
C THR A 270 -12.47 17.27 14.44
N LEU A 271 -11.90 17.51 15.63
CA LEU A 271 -10.61 16.95 16.06
C LEU A 271 -10.54 15.41 15.92
N GLY A 272 -11.66 14.71 16.10
CA GLY A 272 -11.76 13.26 15.92
C GLY A 272 -11.49 12.78 14.47
N ALA A 273 -11.53 13.68 13.48
CA ALA A 273 -11.14 13.38 12.10
C ALA A 273 -9.63 13.18 11.98
N ILE A 274 -8.83 14.00 12.67
CA ILE A 274 -7.36 14.01 12.58
C ILE A 274 -6.65 13.28 13.74
N LEU A 275 -7.26 13.19 14.92
CA LEU A 275 -6.69 12.54 16.10
C LEU A 275 -7.58 11.37 16.53
N LYS A 276 -6.96 10.23 16.85
CA LYS A 276 -7.66 8.98 17.23
C LYS A 276 -7.46 8.57 18.69
N TYR A 277 -6.62 9.30 19.43
CA TYR A 277 -6.34 9.03 20.84
C TYR A 277 -7.01 10.08 21.72
N GLN A 278 -7.73 9.63 22.74
CA GLN A 278 -8.48 10.51 23.64
C GLN A 278 -7.55 11.51 24.35
N ASP A 279 -6.37 11.07 24.75
CA ASP A 279 -5.38 11.92 25.43
C ASP A 279 -4.86 13.02 24.49
N ASP A 280 -4.63 12.70 23.21
CA ASP A 280 -4.22 13.68 22.19
C ASP A 280 -5.34 14.70 21.92
N ILE A 281 -6.60 14.25 21.87
CA ILE A 281 -7.75 15.14 21.72
C ILE A 281 -7.87 16.09 22.93
N GLN A 282 -7.75 15.56 24.14
CA GLN A 282 -7.82 16.36 25.38
C GLN A 282 -6.70 17.41 25.46
N LYS A 283 -5.49 17.07 25.01
CA LYS A 283 -4.36 18.02 24.94
C LYS A 283 -4.68 19.23 24.05
N LEU A 284 -5.47 19.05 22.99
CA LEU A 284 -5.83 20.12 22.07
C LEU A 284 -7.11 20.89 22.45
N GLN A 285 -7.85 20.46 23.47
CA GLN A 285 -9.05 21.16 23.90
C GLN A 285 -8.73 22.52 24.53
N GLY A 286 -9.68 23.45 24.48
CA GLY A 286 -9.54 24.78 25.08
C GLY A 286 -8.71 25.73 24.22
N SER A 287 -7.73 26.40 24.83
CA SER A 287 -6.93 27.44 24.17
C SER A 287 -5.88 26.91 23.19
N GLU A 288 -5.56 25.62 23.24
CA GLU A 288 -4.43 25.06 22.50
C GLU A 288 -4.71 24.96 20.99
N ALA A 289 -5.90 24.47 20.60
CA ALA A 289 -6.35 24.51 19.21
C ALA A 289 -6.35 25.93 18.65
N LYS A 290 -6.74 26.92 19.45
CA LYS A 290 -6.70 28.33 19.04
C LYS A 290 -5.26 28.82 18.87
N ARG A 291 -4.35 28.51 19.80
CA ARG A 291 -2.92 28.85 19.69
C ARG A 291 -2.31 28.29 18.41
N LEU A 292 -2.59 27.03 18.09
CA LEU A 292 -2.11 26.37 16.88
C LEU A 292 -2.69 27.01 15.62
N LEU A 293 -3.98 27.32 15.62
CA LEU A 293 -4.63 28.01 14.50
C LEU A 293 -4.04 29.41 14.27
N ASP A 294 -3.88 30.20 15.33
CA ASP A 294 -3.31 31.56 15.25
C ASP A 294 -1.86 31.51 14.74
N ALA A 295 -1.06 30.53 15.18
CA ALA A 295 0.29 30.30 14.70
C ALA A 295 0.32 29.84 13.23
N ALA A 296 -0.60 28.96 12.82
CA ALA A 296 -0.73 28.52 11.43
C ALA A 296 -1.10 29.68 10.50
N LYS A 297 -2.06 30.53 10.89
CA LYS A 297 -2.48 31.71 10.11
C LYS A 297 -1.40 32.79 10.00
N ALA A 298 -0.50 32.91 10.98
CA ALA A 298 0.57 33.90 10.95
C ALA A 298 1.67 33.61 9.91
N GLU A 299 1.77 32.36 9.43
CA GLU A 299 2.80 31.92 8.47
C GLU A 299 2.26 31.75 7.03
N LEU A 300 0.94 31.92 6.84
CA LEU A 300 0.24 31.83 5.55
C LEU A 300 0.24 33.14 4.77
#